data_AF-A0A0F0CRF4-F1
#
_entry.id   AF-A0A0F0CRF4-F1
#
_cell.length_a   1.000
_cell.length_b   1.000
_cell.length_c   1.000
_cell.angle_alpha   90.00
_cell.angle_beta   90.00
_cell.angle_gamma   90.00
#
_symmetry.space_group_name_H-M   'P 1'
#
loop_
_entity.id
_entity.type
_entity.pdbx_description
1 polymer ?
#
loop_
_entity_poly.entity_id
_entity_poly.type
_entity_poly.pdbx_seq_one_letter_code
_entity_poly.pdbx_strand_id
1 'polypeptide(L)'
;MERLKVISLFCGCGGTDLGIEGGFSFLGKEYPRHPTELTYANDFDSQAAGIFDANFGIRCSVRDIRKVSANTIPDHDILTGGFPCQSFSIVAQNPPRLGCKDAKGQLFFEMCRILKQKKPRVFVAENVKGILSANSGESFPLIIAAFEKCGYIVSWHLLNAADYGVPQRRERVFIVGIRKDIGKKFIPPPPTHSLSGDLVTSQWVALKKCLEPHESVPDKYYFSDKACHGMLKANPKMNKGRAQDEDKACNTVGAHLAKVSLNSTDPVLKVNGRYRRFTPREVARIQSFPDTFKLTGSEAAQYRALGNAIPPVLMWHVVRQLQCVLTGKVTDDTRTIKEKRSHNMARISSKRTVIENVLGAGLKKSGLKNQRNVKSITGKPDFIFKQERIAIFCDSEFWHGEHCSDTVDRIKTNRNFWKEKIQRNILRDREVTKELKGEGWIVMRFWEKDIKERLDKVLLKINKALEDRRQRINDL
;
A
#
# COMPACT_ATOMS: atom_id res chain seq x y z
N MET A 1 -13.01 -27.30 1.60
CA MET A 1 -11.63 -27.13 1.10
C MET A 1 -10.72 -27.35 2.30
N GLU A 2 -9.74 -28.24 2.20
CA GLU A 2 -8.83 -28.57 3.30
C GLU A 2 -8.02 -27.32 3.71
N ARG A 3 -7.92 -27.05 5.02
CA ARG A 3 -7.19 -25.88 5.53
C ARG A 3 -5.71 -26.21 5.64
N LEU A 4 -4.86 -25.30 5.16
CA LEU A 4 -3.40 -25.43 5.27
C LEU A 4 -2.98 -25.18 6.72
N LYS A 5 -2.31 -26.14 7.34
CA LYS A 5 -1.80 -26.00 8.69
C LYS A 5 -0.59 -25.08 8.70
N VAL A 6 -0.62 -24.09 9.59
CA VAL A 6 0.41 -23.07 9.73
C VAL A 6 1.07 -23.24 11.09
N ILE A 7 2.40 -23.08 11.10
CA ILE A 7 3.14 -22.83 12.33
C ILE A 7 3.94 -21.54 12.23
N SER A 8 4.00 -20.82 13.33
CA SER A 8 4.59 -19.50 13.42
C SER A 8 5.72 -19.47 14.44
N LEU A 9 6.94 -19.29 13.95
CA LEU A 9 8.13 -19.11 14.77
C LEU A 9 8.41 -17.61 14.89
N PHE A 10 8.88 -17.16 16.06
CA PHE A 10 9.12 -15.75 16.32
C PHE A 10 7.85 -14.91 16.11
N CYS A 11 6.71 -15.41 16.60
CA CYS A 11 5.39 -14.86 16.28
C CYS A 11 5.20 -13.43 16.80
N GLY A 12 5.95 -13.00 17.82
CA GLY A 12 5.77 -11.72 18.48
C GLY A 12 4.33 -11.57 18.98
N CYS A 13 3.71 -10.42 18.70
CA CYS A 13 2.28 -10.22 18.98
C CYS A 13 1.35 -10.83 17.92
N GLY A 14 1.85 -11.45 16.85
CA GLY A 14 1.01 -12.12 15.86
C GLY A 14 0.59 -11.27 14.66
N GLY A 15 1.37 -10.25 14.27
CA GLY A 15 1.06 -9.46 13.07
C GLY A 15 1.09 -10.28 11.78
N THR A 16 2.07 -11.18 11.67
CA THR A 16 2.15 -12.18 10.60
C THR A 16 0.95 -13.12 10.62
N ASP A 17 0.65 -13.65 11.79
CA ASP A 17 -0.38 -14.65 12.04
C ASP A 17 -1.77 -14.13 11.67
N LEU A 18 -2.11 -12.90 12.09
CA LEU A 18 -3.37 -12.25 11.73
C LEU A 18 -3.51 -12.07 10.21
N GLY A 19 -2.41 -11.72 9.53
CA GLY A 19 -2.40 -11.62 8.08
C GLY A 19 -2.57 -12.97 7.38
N ILE A 20 -1.99 -14.04 7.94
CA ILE A 20 -2.13 -15.40 7.42
C ILE A 20 -3.55 -15.93 7.62
N GLU A 21 -4.16 -15.76 8.79
CA GLU A 21 -5.52 -16.21 9.02
C GLU A 21 -6.56 -15.38 8.25
N GLY A 22 -6.35 -14.06 8.17
CA GLY A 22 -7.36 -13.12 7.69
C GLY A 22 -8.59 -13.07 8.62
N GLY A 23 -9.74 -12.67 8.08
CA GLY A 23 -10.98 -12.54 8.83
C GLY A 23 -11.05 -11.29 9.70
N PHE A 24 -10.45 -10.18 9.25
CA PHE A 24 -10.47 -8.91 9.96
C PHE A 24 -10.86 -7.76 9.04
N SER A 25 -11.28 -6.64 9.63
CA SER A 25 -11.61 -5.40 8.93
C SER A 25 -10.60 -4.32 9.27
N PHE A 26 -10.14 -3.56 8.27
CA PHE A 26 -9.25 -2.42 8.49
C PHE A 26 -9.62 -1.27 7.56
N LEU A 27 -9.85 -0.08 8.14
CA LEU A 27 -10.27 1.13 7.42
C LEU A 27 -11.50 0.92 6.52
N GLY A 28 -12.49 0.16 7.00
CA GLY A 28 -13.73 -0.13 6.27
C GLY A 28 -13.58 -1.14 5.14
N LYS A 29 -12.41 -1.79 5.00
CA LYS A 29 -12.18 -2.87 4.04
C LYS A 29 -12.06 -4.21 4.76
N GLU A 30 -12.81 -5.19 4.28
CA GLU A 30 -12.76 -6.56 4.76
C GLU A 30 -11.58 -7.33 4.14
N TYR A 31 -10.88 -8.09 4.98
CA TYR A 31 -9.83 -9.03 4.60
C TYR A 31 -10.31 -10.45 4.94
N PRO A 32 -10.96 -11.16 3.99
CA PRO A 32 -11.55 -12.47 4.24
C PRO A 32 -10.56 -13.50 4.79
N ARG A 33 -11.08 -14.52 5.47
CA ARG A 33 -10.24 -15.62 5.96
C ARG A 33 -9.62 -16.39 4.81
N HIS A 34 -8.34 -16.70 4.97
CA HIS A 34 -7.64 -17.66 4.13
C HIS A 34 -8.01 -19.08 4.57
N PRO A 35 -7.99 -20.09 3.67
CA PRO A 35 -8.08 -21.50 4.02
C PRO A 35 -6.81 -22.00 4.73
N THR A 36 -6.49 -21.39 5.87
CA THR A 36 -5.34 -21.69 6.71
C THR A 36 -5.80 -21.90 8.15
N GLU A 37 -5.00 -22.62 8.93
CA GLU A 37 -5.26 -22.86 10.35
C GLU A 37 -3.95 -22.75 11.12
N LEU A 38 -3.88 -21.82 12.08
CA LEU A 38 -2.71 -21.68 12.93
C LEU A 38 -2.73 -22.76 14.02
N THR A 39 -1.77 -23.67 13.97
CA THR A 39 -1.73 -24.88 14.82
C THR A 39 -0.65 -24.83 15.90
N TYR A 40 0.37 -24.00 15.72
CA TYR A 40 1.44 -23.80 16.69
C TYR A 40 2.08 -22.43 16.51
N ALA A 41 2.35 -21.75 17.62
CA ALA A 41 3.12 -20.52 17.65
C ALA A 41 4.22 -20.60 18.71
N ASN A 42 5.36 -19.98 18.44
CA ASN A 42 6.49 -19.92 19.36
C ASN A 42 7.12 -18.52 19.37
N ASP A 43 7.38 -18.02 20.56
CA ASP A 43 8.23 -16.86 20.81
C ASP A 43 8.95 -17.04 22.15
N PHE A 44 10.01 -16.30 22.41
CA PHE A 44 10.68 -16.31 23.71
C PHE A 44 10.25 -15.13 24.61
N ASP A 45 9.69 -14.06 24.04
CA ASP A 45 9.20 -12.90 24.78
C ASP A 45 7.79 -13.16 25.32
N SER A 46 7.72 -13.48 26.61
CA SER A 46 6.45 -13.70 27.33
C SER A 46 5.47 -12.52 27.23
N GLN A 47 5.95 -11.27 27.10
CA GLN A 47 5.08 -10.11 27.01
C GLN A 47 4.44 -10.01 25.62
N ALA A 48 5.19 -10.30 24.56
CA ALA A 48 4.65 -10.37 23.20
C ALA A 48 3.68 -11.55 23.05
N ALA A 49 4.04 -12.70 23.63
CA ALA A 49 3.18 -13.89 23.70
C ALA A 49 1.86 -13.61 24.43
N GLY A 50 1.87 -12.83 25.52
CA GLY A 50 0.64 -12.43 26.20
C GLY A 50 -0.31 -11.58 25.36
N ILE A 51 0.21 -10.81 24.40
CA ILE A 51 -0.61 -10.08 23.42
C ILE A 51 -1.14 -11.07 22.38
N PHE A 52 -0.31 -11.99 21.90
CA PHE A 52 -0.72 -13.05 20.98
C PHE A 52 -1.87 -13.89 21.58
N ASP A 53 -1.72 -14.43 22.79
CA ASP A 53 -2.70 -15.30 23.44
C ASP A 53 -4.07 -14.63 23.66
N ALA A 54 -4.11 -13.29 23.74
CA ALA A 54 -5.35 -12.54 23.88
C ALA A 54 -6.18 -12.44 22.57
N ASN A 55 -5.56 -12.75 21.42
CA ASN A 55 -6.09 -12.51 20.09
C ASN A 55 -6.26 -13.77 19.23
N PHE A 56 -5.55 -14.87 19.54
CA PHE A 56 -5.59 -16.10 18.76
C PHE A 56 -6.24 -17.26 19.54
N GLY A 57 -6.77 -18.24 18.81
CA GLY A 57 -7.41 -19.44 19.38
C GLY A 57 -6.45 -20.48 19.96
N ILE A 58 -5.14 -20.22 19.87
CA ILE A 58 -4.08 -21.07 20.41
C ILE A 58 -3.19 -20.25 21.35
N ARG A 59 -2.49 -20.95 22.25
CA ARG A 59 -1.46 -20.31 23.08
C ARG A 59 -0.09 -20.41 22.43
N CYS A 60 0.68 -19.34 22.57
CA CYS A 60 2.07 -19.30 22.17
C CYS A 60 2.92 -20.18 23.12
N SER A 61 3.75 -21.04 22.55
CA SER A 61 4.80 -21.75 23.28
C SER A 61 5.93 -20.78 23.61
N VAL A 62 5.91 -20.23 24.84
CA VAL A 62 6.93 -19.29 25.33
C VAL A 62 8.24 -20.01 25.66
N ARG A 63 9.04 -20.28 24.63
CA ARG A 63 10.29 -21.06 24.74
C ARG A 63 11.33 -20.56 23.76
N ASP A 64 12.59 -20.67 24.16
CA ASP A 64 13.72 -20.49 23.26
C ASP A 64 13.74 -21.61 22.20
N ILE A 65 13.55 -21.25 20.93
CA ILE A 65 13.45 -22.19 19.80
C ILE A 65 14.69 -23.10 19.67
N ARG A 66 15.87 -22.65 20.15
CA ARG A 66 17.10 -23.45 20.19
C ARG A 66 16.99 -24.69 21.09
N LYS A 67 16.08 -24.64 22.06
CA LYS A 67 15.82 -25.72 23.03
C LYS A 67 14.60 -26.56 22.65
N VAL A 68 13.89 -26.20 21.58
CA VAL A 68 12.69 -26.92 21.12
C VAL A 68 13.09 -27.98 20.10
N SER A 69 12.83 -29.24 20.44
CA SER A 69 12.99 -30.35 19.50
C SER A 69 12.04 -30.19 18.33
N ALA A 70 12.54 -30.36 17.11
CA ALA A 70 11.68 -30.27 15.93
C ALA A 70 10.63 -31.40 15.88
N ASN A 71 10.84 -32.53 16.58
CA ASN A 71 9.85 -33.59 16.69
C ASN A 71 8.58 -33.16 17.44
N THR A 72 8.69 -32.23 18.39
CA THR A 72 7.52 -31.77 19.17
C THR A 72 6.70 -30.73 18.43
N ILE A 73 7.21 -30.20 17.31
CA ILE A 73 6.47 -29.28 16.45
C ILE A 73 5.51 -30.11 15.59
N PRO A 74 4.21 -29.76 15.49
CA PRO A 74 3.27 -30.49 14.64
C PRO A 74 3.64 -30.49 13.16
N ASP A 75 3.16 -31.47 12.42
CA ASP A 75 3.27 -31.46 10.96
C ASP A 75 2.36 -30.37 10.36
N HIS A 76 2.85 -29.72 9.31
CA HIS A 76 2.27 -28.48 8.82
C HIS A 76 2.59 -28.25 7.34
N ASP A 77 1.76 -27.44 6.69
CA ASP A 77 1.92 -27.05 5.28
C ASP A 77 2.77 -25.80 5.12
N ILE A 78 2.65 -24.86 6.07
CA ILE A 78 3.29 -23.54 6.01
C ILE A 78 4.06 -23.29 7.31
N LEU A 79 5.35 -22.97 7.17
CA LEU A 79 6.17 -22.46 8.27
C LEU A 79 6.43 -20.96 8.05
N THR A 80 6.12 -20.12 9.03
CA THR A 80 6.44 -18.69 8.96
C THR A 80 7.33 -18.24 10.12
N GLY A 81 8.09 -17.16 9.93
CA GLY A 81 8.78 -16.49 11.02
C GLY A 81 9.74 -15.38 10.61
N GLY A 82 9.80 -14.33 11.43
CA GLY A 82 10.75 -13.23 11.28
C GLY A 82 11.98 -13.45 12.15
N PHE A 83 13.04 -14.06 11.61
CA PHE A 83 14.27 -14.28 12.39
C PHE A 83 15.08 -12.97 12.53
N PRO A 84 15.71 -12.71 13.69
CA PRO A 84 16.38 -11.44 13.93
C PRO A 84 17.62 -11.23 13.04
N CYS A 85 17.83 -9.97 12.63
CA CYS A 85 18.82 -9.57 11.62
C CYS A 85 20.27 -9.39 12.14
N GLN A 86 20.49 -9.42 13.46
CA GLN A 86 21.61 -8.70 14.08
C GLN A 86 22.98 -9.39 14.00
N SER A 87 23.07 -10.62 13.48
CA SER A 87 24.26 -11.48 13.65
C SER A 87 24.57 -12.36 12.43
N PHE A 88 24.45 -11.83 11.22
CA PHE A 88 24.73 -12.61 9.99
C PHE A 88 26.20 -12.74 9.61
N SER A 89 27.10 -12.05 10.32
CA SER A 89 28.55 -12.28 10.22
C SER A 89 28.94 -13.76 10.44
N ILE A 90 28.11 -14.53 11.16
CA ILE A 90 28.27 -15.98 11.38
C ILE A 90 28.10 -16.80 10.10
N VAL A 91 27.17 -16.40 9.22
CA VAL A 91 26.84 -17.17 8.02
C VAL A 91 28.00 -17.15 7.02
N ALA A 92 28.81 -16.09 7.04
CA ALA A 92 30.00 -15.90 6.20
C ALA A 92 31.26 -16.62 6.72
N GLN A 93 31.25 -17.22 7.91
CA GLN A 93 32.40 -17.95 8.44
C GLN A 93 32.52 -19.36 7.84
N ASN A 94 33.74 -19.79 7.51
CA ASN A 94 34.05 -21.12 6.99
C ASN A 94 34.96 -21.90 7.96
N PRO A 95 34.56 -23.10 8.45
CA PRO A 95 33.25 -23.72 8.28
C PRO A 95 32.18 -22.93 9.06
N PRO A 96 30.92 -22.89 8.58
CA PRO A 96 29.83 -22.23 9.26
C PRO A 96 29.49 -23.01 10.52
N ARG A 97 30.25 -22.77 11.60
CA ARG A 97 30.09 -23.21 13.01
C ARG A 97 31.39 -23.20 13.85
N LEU A 98 32.56 -22.79 13.34
CA LEU A 98 33.75 -22.75 14.21
C LEU A 98 33.80 -21.46 15.05
N GLY A 99 33.27 -21.51 16.27
CA GLY A 99 33.69 -20.63 17.37
C GLY A 99 32.99 -19.27 17.55
N CYS A 100 31.81 -19.02 16.95
CA CYS A 100 31.14 -17.74 17.16
C CYS A 100 30.29 -17.68 18.45
N LYS A 101 30.56 -16.67 19.29
CA LYS A 101 29.87 -16.37 20.56
C LYS A 101 28.49 -15.70 20.42
N ASP A 102 28.05 -15.34 19.20
CA ASP A 102 26.88 -14.48 19.04
C ASP A 102 25.56 -15.26 18.89
N ALA A 103 24.85 -15.38 20.01
CA ALA A 103 23.67 -16.20 20.23
C ALA A 103 22.49 -15.95 19.27
N LYS A 104 22.41 -14.77 18.65
CA LYS A 104 21.26 -14.34 17.82
C LYS A 104 21.35 -14.78 16.36
N GLY A 105 22.56 -14.99 15.81
CA GLY A 105 22.76 -15.45 14.43
C GLY A 105 22.46 -16.93 14.24
N GLN A 106 22.30 -17.65 15.36
CA GLN A 106 21.91 -19.05 15.42
C GLN A 106 20.44 -19.27 15.03
N LEU A 107 19.57 -18.26 15.17
CA LEU A 107 18.12 -18.42 15.00
C LEU A 107 17.70 -18.69 13.55
N PHE A 108 18.45 -18.18 12.58
CA PHE A 108 18.30 -18.57 11.16
C PHE A 108 18.55 -20.08 10.95
N PHE A 109 19.59 -20.63 11.60
CA PHE A 109 19.90 -22.05 11.50
C PHE A 109 18.85 -22.92 12.19
N GLU A 110 18.19 -22.43 13.24
CA GLU A 110 17.07 -23.13 13.87
C GLU A 110 15.85 -23.23 12.94
N MET A 111 15.55 -22.18 12.17
CA MET A 111 14.54 -22.26 11.12
C MET A 111 14.92 -23.31 10.07
N CYS A 112 16.19 -23.31 9.60
CA CYS A 112 16.68 -24.33 8.66
C CYS A 112 16.62 -25.75 9.24
N ARG A 113 16.91 -25.94 10.53
CA ARG A 113 16.81 -27.24 11.21
C ARG A 113 15.38 -27.78 11.15
N ILE A 114 14.39 -26.94 11.46
CA ILE A 114 12.98 -27.32 11.42
C ILE A 114 12.53 -27.61 9.98
N LEU A 115 12.94 -26.79 9.01
CA LEU A 115 12.61 -27.01 7.60
C LEU A 115 13.13 -28.35 7.06
N LYS A 116 14.38 -28.72 7.39
CA LYS A 116 14.97 -30.00 6.94
C LYS A 116 14.21 -31.22 7.48
N GLN A 117 13.69 -31.11 8.70
CA GLN A 117 13.03 -32.21 9.39
C GLN A 117 11.55 -32.31 9.03
N LYS A 118 10.82 -31.19 9.06
CA LYS A 118 9.38 -31.15 8.84
C LYS A 118 8.96 -30.98 7.40
N LYS A 119 9.85 -30.45 6.55
CA LYS A 119 9.67 -30.31 5.10
C LYS A 119 8.28 -29.77 4.72
N PRO A 120 7.79 -28.66 5.31
CA PRO A 120 6.52 -28.06 4.91
C PRO A 120 6.50 -27.74 3.41
N ARG A 121 5.31 -27.63 2.85
CA ARG A 121 5.13 -27.27 1.43
C ARG A 121 5.69 -25.89 1.12
N VAL A 122 5.55 -24.96 2.07
CA VAL A 122 6.02 -23.58 1.95
C VAL A 122 6.65 -23.09 3.24
N PHE A 123 7.65 -22.22 3.12
CA PHE A 123 7.99 -21.31 4.21
C PHE A 123 7.92 -19.84 3.78
N VAL A 124 7.59 -18.97 4.73
CA VAL A 124 7.59 -17.51 4.57
C VAL A 124 8.41 -16.89 5.69
N ALA A 125 9.64 -16.51 5.37
CA ALA A 125 10.52 -15.75 6.23
C ALA A 125 10.41 -14.25 5.93
N GLU A 126 10.51 -13.43 6.96
CA GLU A 126 10.64 -11.98 6.82
C GLU A 126 11.91 -11.46 7.47
N ASN A 127 12.45 -10.38 6.91
CA ASN A 127 13.53 -9.63 7.53
C ASN A 127 13.50 -8.14 7.15
N VAL A 128 14.29 -7.34 7.87
CA VAL A 128 14.46 -5.91 7.56
C VAL A 128 15.25 -5.71 6.27
N LYS A 129 15.00 -4.61 5.55
CA LYS A 129 15.72 -4.23 4.31
C LYS A 129 17.24 -4.27 4.44
N GLY A 130 17.77 -3.94 5.63
CA GLY A 130 19.20 -3.95 5.90
C GLY A 130 19.89 -5.31 5.72
N ILE A 131 19.14 -6.42 5.69
CA ILE A 131 19.71 -7.75 5.42
C ILE A 131 20.39 -7.82 4.05
N LEU A 132 19.89 -7.07 3.06
CA LEU A 132 20.40 -7.09 1.68
C LEU A 132 21.82 -6.51 1.58
N SER A 133 22.19 -5.63 2.50
CA SER A 133 23.51 -4.99 2.58
C SER A 133 24.34 -5.48 3.77
N ALA A 134 23.85 -6.48 4.52
CA ALA A 134 24.56 -7.02 5.67
C ALA A 134 25.87 -7.69 5.24
N ASN A 135 26.95 -7.48 6.02
CA ASN A 135 28.31 -7.95 5.71
C ASN A 135 28.74 -7.61 4.27
N SER A 136 28.60 -6.34 3.89
CA SER A 136 28.92 -5.85 2.53
C SER A 136 28.16 -6.59 1.41
N GLY A 137 26.99 -7.16 1.73
CA GLY A 137 26.14 -7.91 0.79
C GLY A 137 26.43 -9.41 0.69
N GLU A 138 27.43 -9.94 1.40
CA GLU A 138 27.86 -11.34 1.29
C GLU A 138 26.95 -12.32 2.04
N SER A 139 26.31 -11.88 3.13
CA SER A 139 25.50 -12.75 3.98
C SER A 139 24.21 -13.21 3.31
N PHE A 140 23.57 -12.35 2.52
CA PHE A 140 22.25 -12.63 1.96
C PHE A 140 22.25 -13.78 0.93
N PRO A 141 23.19 -13.85 -0.03
CA PRO A 141 23.32 -15.01 -0.92
C PRO A 141 23.49 -16.34 -0.17
N LEU A 142 24.24 -16.35 0.94
CA LEU A 142 24.46 -17.54 1.74
C LEU A 142 23.18 -18.00 2.47
N ILE A 143 22.35 -17.06 2.92
CA ILE A 143 21.02 -17.34 3.49
C ILE A 143 20.12 -18.02 2.46
N ILE A 144 20.07 -17.48 1.24
CA ILE A 144 19.29 -18.06 0.14
C ILE A 144 19.79 -19.47 -0.17
N ALA A 145 21.11 -19.66 -0.34
CA ALA A 145 21.71 -20.97 -0.62
C ALA A 145 21.43 -21.99 0.51
N ALA A 146 21.43 -21.57 1.76
CA ALA A 146 21.11 -22.44 2.89
C ALA A 146 19.64 -22.88 2.90
N PHE A 147 18.69 -22.00 2.56
CA PHE A 147 17.30 -22.38 2.36
C PHE A 147 17.10 -23.31 1.15
N GLU A 148 17.81 -23.09 0.04
CA GLU A 148 17.77 -23.97 -1.14
C GLU A 148 18.32 -25.37 -0.83
N LYS A 149 19.38 -25.45 0.00
CA LYS A 149 19.93 -26.71 0.55
C LYS A 149 18.93 -27.43 1.48
N CYS A 150 17.92 -26.74 2.01
CA CYS A 150 16.82 -27.37 2.76
C CYS A 150 15.77 -28.02 1.84
N GLY A 151 15.89 -27.92 0.51
CA GLY A 151 15.00 -28.58 -0.45
C GLY A 151 13.90 -27.67 -1.03
N TYR A 152 14.13 -26.36 -1.07
CA TYR A 152 13.16 -25.36 -1.54
C TYR A 152 13.63 -24.62 -2.79
N ILE A 153 12.67 -24.22 -3.64
CA ILE A 153 12.83 -23.19 -4.65
C ILE A 153 12.57 -21.86 -3.96
N VAL A 154 13.61 -21.06 -3.77
CA VAL A 154 13.56 -19.84 -2.96
C VAL A 154 13.40 -18.61 -3.85
N SER A 155 12.51 -17.70 -3.45
CA SER A 155 12.33 -16.38 -4.06
C SER A 155 12.31 -15.33 -2.97
N TRP A 156 12.80 -14.14 -3.26
CA TRP A 156 12.76 -13.04 -2.31
C TRP A 156 12.33 -11.73 -2.95
N HIS A 157 11.59 -10.91 -2.20
CA HIS A 157 11.06 -9.64 -2.68
C HIS A 157 11.10 -8.58 -1.57
N LEU A 158 11.56 -7.39 -1.92
CA LEU A 158 11.44 -6.20 -1.07
C LEU A 158 10.06 -5.59 -1.28
N LEU A 159 9.22 -5.62 -0.24
CA LEU A 159 7.86 -5.09 -0.29
C LEU A 159 7.72 -3.89 0.66
N ASN A 160 7.06 -2.83 0.19
CA ASN A 160 6.70 -1.68 1.00
C ASN A 160 5.22 -1.77 1.40
N ALA A 161 4.93 -1.74 2.70
CA ALA A 161 3.56 -1.84 3.22
C ALA A 161 2.62 -0.76 2.65
N ALA A 162 3.14 0.44 2.36
CA ALA A 162 2.36 1.52 1.77
C ALA A 162 1.72 1.15 0.42
N ASP A 163 2.37 0.27 -0.34
CA ASP A 163 1.88 -0.21 -1.64
C ASP A 163 0.70 -1.19 -1.52
N TYR A 164 0.30 -1.53 -0.30
CA TYR A 164 -0.78 -2.48 0.00
C TYR A 164 -1.88 -1.91 0.88
N GLY A 165 -1.95 -0.59 1.04
CA GLY A 165 -3.01 0.09 1.80
C GLY A 165 -2.71 0.25 3.28
N VAL A 166 -1.48 -0.04 3.71
CA VAL A 166 -1.01 0.27 5.06
C VAL A 166 -0.56 1.74 5.10
N PRO A 167 -0.97 2.56 6.07
CA PRO A 167 -0.60 3.98 6.15
C PRO A 167 0.84 4.20 6.67
N GLN A 168 1.79 3.38 6.22
CA GLN A 168 3.17 3.38 6.66
C GLN A 168 4.14 2.96 5.55
N ARG A 169 5.19 3.76 5.35
CA ARG A 169 6.36 3.43 4.54
C ARG A 169 7.25 2.47 5.33
N ARG A 170 7.00 1.17 5.16
CA ARG A 170 7.71 0.08 5.85
C ARG A 170 8.15 -0.96 4.84
N GLU A 171 9.44 -0.93 4.50
CA GLU A 171 10.06 -1.87 3.57
C GLU A 171 10.58 -3.10 4.32
N ARG A 172 10.21 -4.29 3.85
CA ARG A 172 10.65 -5.59 4.39
C ARG A 172 10.97 -6.59 3.28
N VAL A 173 11.95 -7.45 3.53
CA VAL A 173 12.34 -8.52 2.63
C VAL A 173 11.57 -9.76 3.01
N PHE A 174 10.75 -10.25 2.09
CA PHE A 174 10.05 -11.52 2.21
C PHE A 174 10.86 -12.57 1.46
N ILE A 175 11.27 -13.64 2.16
CA ILE A 175 11.95 -14.81 1.59
C ILE A 175 10.93 -15.96 1.63
N VAL A 176 10.48 -16.40 0.46
CA VAL A 176 9.47 -17.44 0.31
C VAL A 176 10.10 -18.64 -0.38
N GLY A 177 10.05 -19.80 0.26
CA GLY A 177 10.48 -21.05 -0.34
C GLY A 177 9.30 -21.97 -0.57
N ILE A 178 9.17 -22.50 -1.78
CA ILE A 178 8.22 -23.57 -2.13
C ILE A 178 9.01 -24.86 -2.30
N ARG A 179 8.55 -25.96 -1.70
CA ARG A 179 9.28 -27.24 -1.72
C ARG A 179 9.52 -27.71 -3.16
N LYS A 180 10.73 -28.22 -3.46
CA LYS A 180 11.19 -28.47 -4.84
C LYS A 180 10.29 -29.42 -5.64
N ASP A 181 9.70 -30.42 -4.98
CA ASP A 181 8.75 -31.39 -5.56
C ASP A 181 7.45 -30.75 -6.08
N ILE A 182 7.07 -29.57 -5.55
CA ILE A 182 5.90 -28.82 -6.03
C ILE A 182 6.18 -28.13 -7.37
N GLY A 183 7.46 -27.86 -7.70
CA GLY A 183 7.87 -27.32 -8.99
C GLY A 183 7.39 -25.88 -9.28
N LYS A 184 7.03 -25.11 -8.25
CA LYS A 184 6.54 -23.73 -8.38
C LYS A 184 7.49 -22.73 -7.74
N LYS A 185 7.47 -21.51 -8.27
CA LYS A 185 8.23 -20.36 -7.74
C LYS A 185 7.25 -19.29 -7.25
N PHE A 186 7.55 -18.70 -6.10
CA PHE A 186 6.72 -17.61 -5.58
C PHE A 186 6.88 -16.35 -6.45
N ILE A 187 5.76 -15.65 -6.65
CA ILE A 187 5.67 -14.37 -7.34
C ILE A 187 4.99 -13.43 -6.34
N PRO A 188 5.50 -12.22 -6.07
CA PRO A 188 4.95 -11.34 -5.05
C PRO A 188 3.59 -10.79 -5.49
N PRO A 189 2.72 -10.39 -4.54
CA PRO A 189 1.48 -9.74 -4.90
C PRO A 189 1.77 -8.45 -5.69
N PRO A 190 0.96 -8.11 -6.69
CA PRO A 190 1.03 -6.80 -7.32
C PRO A 190 0.65 -5.72 -6.29
N PRO A 191 1.29 -4.54 -6.33
CA PRO A 191 0.90 -3.42 -5.48
C PRO A 191 -0.55 -3.03 -5.77
N THR A 192 -1.29 -2.70 -4.71
CA THR A 192 -2.66 -2.17 -4.79
C THR A 192 -2.70 -0.67 -4.61
N HIS A 193 -1.63 -0.08 -4.09
CA HIS A 193 -1.48 1.35 -3.86
C HIS A 193 -0.13 1.86 -4.40
N SER A 194 -0.04 3.17 -4.62
CA SER A 194 1.20 3.86 -4.97
C SER A 194 1.19 5.29 -4.41
N LEU A 195 2.35 5.96 -4.39
CA LEU A 195 2.50 7.30 -3.78
C LEU A 195 1.42 8.31 -4.21
N SER A 196 1.07 8.32 -5.50
CA SER A 196 0.07 9.23 -6.08
C SER A 196 -1.22 8.52 -6.53
N GLY A 197 -1.25 7.19 -6.50
CA GLY A 197 -2.24 6.41 -7.24
C GLY A 197 -2.01 6.46 -8.76
N ASP A 198 -2.65 5.54 -9.47
CA ASP A 198 -2.78 5.52 -10.94
C ASP A 198 -4.07 4.79 -11.35
N LEU A 199 -4.21 4.43 -12.63
CA LEU A 199 -5.38 3.71 -13.16
C LEU A 199 -5.60 2.31 -12.54
N VAL A 200 -4.62 1.77 -11.81
CA VAL A 200 -4.66 0.42 -11.23
C VAL A 200 -4.45 0.43 -9.71
N THR A 201 -3.79 1.46 -9.20
CA THR A 201 -3.42 1.57 -7.79
C THR A 201 -4.10 2.77 -7.14
N SER A 202 -4.60 2.58 -5.93
CA SER A 202 -5.08 3.69 -5.11
C SER A 202 -3.90 4.53 -4.60
N GLN A 203 -4.15 5.79 -4.24
CA GLN A 203 -3.14 6.59 -3.56
C GLN A 203 -2.83 6.00 -2.17
N TRP A 204 -1.56 6.05 -1.75
CA TRP A 204 -1.14 5.65 -0.40
C TRP A 204 -2.03 6.27 0.68
N VAL A 205 -2.35 5.45 1.68
CA VAL A 205 -3.25 5.83 2.76
C VAL A 205 -2.58 6.85 3.68
N ALA A 206 -3.26 7.97 3.91
CA ALA A 206 -2.81 9.04 4.80
C ALA A 206 -2.82 8.61 6.28
N LEU A 207 -1.82 9.07 7.04
CA LEU A 207 -1.64 8.81 8.46
C LEU A 207 -2.85 9.25 9.30
N LYS A 208 -3.49 10.38 8.97
CA LYS A 208 -4.66 10.91 9.70
C LYS A 208 -5.79 9.91 9.90
N LYS A 209 -5.94 8.94 8.99
CA LYS A 209 -6.97 7.88 9.09
C LYS A 209 -6.72 6.90 10.26
N CYS A 210 -5.53 6.92 10.86
CA CYS A 210 -5.14 6.05 11.97
C CYS A 210 -5.01 6.80 13.31
N LEU A 211 -5.12 8.12 13.29
CA LEU A 211 -4.93 8.95 14.48
C LEU A 211 -6.19 8.96 15.33
N GLU A 212 -5.99 9.06 16.64
CA GLU A 212 -7.08 9.38 17.56
C GLU A 212 -7.35 10.90 17.52
N PRO A 213 -8.59 11.34 17.76
CA PRO A 213 -8.90 12.76 17.89
C PRO A 213 -7.94 13.39 18.89
N HIS A 214 -7.27 14.48 18.51
CA HIS A 214 -6.16 14.99 19.29
C HIS A 214 -6.57 15.42 20.70
N GLU A 215 -7.81 15.91 20.88
CA GLU A 215 -8.35 16.29 22.18
C GLU A 215 -8.55 15.09 23.11
N SER A 216 -8.68 13.88 22.55
CA SER A 216 -8.86 12.63 23.32
C SER A 216 -7.55 12.00 23.78
N VAL A 217 -6.40 12.47 23.27
CA VAL A 217 -5.08 11.88 23.56
C VAL A 217 -4.55 12.39 24.91
N PRO A 218 -4.26 11.50 25.88
CA PRO A 218 -3.76 11.91 27.18
C PRO A 218 -2.44 12.70 27.12
N ASP A 219 -2.29 13.68 28.01
CA ASP A 219 -1.14 14.60 28.02
C ASP A 219 0.21 13.88 28.24
N LYS A 220 0.21 12.66 28.82
CA LYS A 220 1.39 11.79 28.97
C LYS A 220 2.06 11.40 27.64
N TYR A 221 1.38 11.53 26.51
CA TYR A 221 1.96 11.28 25.18
C TYR A 221 2.62 12.52 24.58
N TYR A 222 2.41 13.70 25.16
CA TYR A 222 3.06 14.93 24.74
C TYR A 222 4.43 15.08 25.39
N PHE A 223 5.38 15.62 24.64
CA PHE A 223 6.69 15.94 25.16
C PHE A 223 6.62 17.21 26.01
N SER A 224 7.46 17.28 27.05
CA SER A 224 7.55 18.47 27.89
C SER A 224 8.09 19.67 27.10
N ASP A 225 7.71 20.88 27.50
CA ASP A 225 8.20 22.10 26.86
C ASP A 225 9.72 22.20 26.91
N LYS A 226 10.35 21.70 27.98
CA LYS A 226 11.81 21.61 28.10
C LYS A 226 12.41 20.75 26.98
N ALA A 227 11.81 19.60 26.67
CA ALA A 227 12.27 18.73 25.58
C ALA A 227 12.08 19.41 24.21
N CYS A 228 10.94 20.07 23.99
CA CYS A 228 10.65 20.82 22.77
C CYS A 228 11.65 21.97 22.55
N HIS A 229 11.89 22.79 23.58
CA HIS A 229 12.87 23.88 23.52
C HIS A 229 14.30 23.37 23.29
N GLY A 230 14.70 22.30 23.99
CA GLY A 230 16.01 21.68 23.79
C GLY A 230 16.22 21.15 22.37
N MET A 231 15.15 20.64 21.74
CA MET A 231 15.18 20.23 20.34
C MET A 231 15.28 21.42 19.38
N LEU A 232 14.52 22.51 19.61
CA LEU A 232 14.55 23.71 18.75
C LEU A 232 15.89 24.45 18.80
N LYS A 233 16.61 24.37 19.92
CA LYS A 233 17.97 24.92 20.07
C LYS A 233 19.05 24.08 19.39
N ALA A 234 18.71 22.88 18.93
CA ALA A 234 19.68 21.99 18.30
C ALA A 234 20.02 22.43 16.87
N ASN A 235 21.20 22.05 16.39
CA ASN A 235 21.68 22.39 15.04
C ASN A 235 20.62 22.04 13.97
N PRO A 236 20.18 23.01 13.13
CA PRO A 236 19.19 22.79 12.07
C PRO A 236 19.55 21.71 11.06
N LYS A 237 20.85 21.39 10.90
CA LYS A 237 21.32 20.29 10.04
C LYS A 237 21.00 18.90 10.60
N MET A 238 20.63 18.78 11.87
CA MET A 238 20.23 17.51 12.46
C MET A 238 18.75 17.23 12.22
N ASN A 239 18.45 16.04 11.69
CA ASN A 239 17.09 15.58 11.45
C ASN A 239 16.38 15.16 12.76
N LYS A 240 15.99 16.16 13.56
CA LYS A 240 15.31 16.06 14.86
C LYS A 240 13.82 16.39 14.75
N GLY A 241 13.04 15.93 15.72
CA GLY A 241 11.64 16.30 15.85
C GLY A 241 10.78 15.87 14.68
N ARG A 242 11.09 14.69 14.10
CA ARG A 242 10.58 14.11 12.84
C ARG A 242 9.05 14.05 12.74
N ALA A 243 8.44 15.23 12.71
CA ALA A 243 7.00 15.44 12.64
C ALA A 243 6.51 14.87 11.32
N GLN A 244 5.55 13.97 11.42
CA GLN A 244 4.92 13.39 10.25
C GLN A 244 3.87 14.35 9.69
N ASP A 245 3.77 14.35 8.37
CA ASP A 245 2.68 14.99 7.64
C ASP A 245 1.47 14.03 7.66
N GLU A 246 0.38 14.46 8.28
CA GLU A 246 -0.79 13.62 8.49
C GLU A 246 -1.52 13.25 7.20
N ASP A 247 -1.33 14.02 6.12
CA ASP A 247 -1.88 13.75 4.80
C ASP A 247 -1.04 12.73 3.99
N LYS A 248 0.11 12.31 4.52
CA LYS A 248 0.99 11.32 3.90
C LYS A 248 1.06 10.04 4.72
N ALA A 249 1.58 8.97 4.11
CA ALA A 249 1.89 7.74 4.84
C ALA A 249 3.01 8.00 5.87
N CYS A 250 2.86 7.41 7.06
CA CYS A 250 3.83 7.54 8.15
C CYS A 250 5.18 6.90 7.79
N ASN A 251 6.28 7.42 8.33
CA ASN A 251 7.54 6.70 8.33
C ASN A 251 7.47 5.44 9.20
N THR A 252 8.47 4.57 9.08
CA THR A 252 8.52 3.32 9.84
C THR A 252 8.45 3.58 11.35
N VAL A 253 7.50 2.94 12.03
CA VAL A 253 7.43 2.94 13.50
C VAL A 253 8.35 1.83 14.04
N GLY A 254 9.28 2.20 14.94
CA GLY A 254 10.25 1.30 15.53
C GLY A 254 9.80 0.69 16.87
N ALA A 255 10.48 -0.39 17.29
CA ALA A 255 10.23 -1.05 18.58
C ALA A 255 10.69 -0.23 19.81
N HIS A 256 11.38 0.88 19.60
CA HIS A 256 11.90 1.76 20.65
C HIS A 256 10.99 2.95 20.96
N LEU A 257 9.79 3.01 20.35
CA LEU A 257 8.88 4.15 20.50
C LEU A 257 8.49 4.43 21.96
N ALA A 258 8.50 3.43 22.84
CA ALA A 258 8.29 3.64 24.28
C ALA A 258 9.29 4.63 24.90
N LYS A 259 10.51 4.69 24.38
CA LYS A 259 11.61 5.59 24.79
C LYS A 259 11.87 6.67 23.73
N VAL A 260 10.90 6.96 22.88
CA VAL A 260 11.06 7.96 21.82
C VAL A 260 11.51 9.28 22.44
N SER A 261 12.50 9.89 21.82
CA SER A 261 12.90 11.26 22.11
C SER A 261 12.82 12.07 20.83
N LEU A 262 12.67 13.38 20.98
CA LEU A 262 12.73 14.30 19.83
C LEU A 262 14.10 14.29 19.11
N ASN A 263 15.11 13.63 19.67
CA ASN A 263 16.41 13.43 19.05
C ASN A 263 16.54 12.06 18.36
N SER A 264 15.56 11.17 18.50
CA SER A 264 15.59 9.82 17.93
C SER A 264 15.13 9.81 16.47
N THR A 265 15.27 8.66 15.82
CA THR A 265 14.86 8.47 14.43
C THR A 265 13.38 8.16 14.25
N ASP A 266 12.67 7.91 15.35
CA ASP A 266 11.26 7.52 15.34
C ASP A 266 10.34 8.70 14.94
N PRO A 267 9.22 8.40 14.27
CA PRO A 267 8.25 9.41 13.88
C PRO A 267 7.48 9.98 15.08
N VAL A 268 7.18 11.27 15.04
CA VAL A 268 6.35 11.98 16.03
C VAL A 268 5.29 12.82 15.32
N LEU A 269 4.33 13.36 16.07
CA LEU A 269 3.36 14.35 15.58
C LEU A 269 3.60 15.72 16.21
N LYS A 270 3.19 16.77 15.50
CA LYS A 270 3.18 18.14 16.00
C LYS A 270 1.77 18.69 15.91
N VAL A 271 1.14 18.86 17.08
CA VAL A 271 -0.25 19.32 17.20
C VAL A 271 -0.25 20.62 18.02
N ASN A 272 -0.82 21.69 17.46
CA ASN A 272 -0.92 23.00 18.12
C ASN A 272 0.42 23.48 18.73
N GLY A 273 1.53 23.27 18.02
CA GLY A 273 2.87 23.67 18.46
C GLY A 273 3.57 22.72 19.44
N ARG A 274 2.86 21.76 20.04
CA ARG A 274 3.43 20.72 20.93
C ARG A 274 3.72 19.45 20.15
N TYR A 275 4.81 18.77 20.51
CA TYR A 275 5.13 17.46 19.95
C TYR A 275 4.55 16.35 20.79
N ARG A 276 4.11 15.26 20.16
CA ARG A 276 3.67 14.05 20.85
C ARG A 276 4.13 12.77 20.15
N ARG A 277 4.22 11.70 20.90
CA ARG A 277 4.37 10.34 20.37
C ARG A 277 3.00 9.75 20.00
N PHE A 278 3.00 8.73 19.14
CA PHE A 278 1.79 7.96 18.86
C PHE A 278 1.38 7.12 20.07
N THR A 279 0.09 6.95 20.31
CA THR A 279 -0.41 6.00 21.32
C THR A 279 -0.19 4.55 20.84
N PRO A 280 -0.22 3.53 21.72
CA PRO A 280 -0.12 2.14 21.28
C PRO A 280 -1.22 1.75 20.28
N ARG A 281 -2.44 2.30 20.43
CA ARG A 281 -3.55 2.06 19.49
C ARG A 281 -3.28 2.72 18.13
N GLU A 282 -2.80 3.96 18.10
CA GLU A 282 -2.39 4.61 16.85
C GLU A 282 -1.29 3.81 16.15
N VAL A 283 -0.28 3.31 16.88
CA VAL A 283 0.77 2.45 16.31
C VAL A 283 0.20 1.14 15.74
N ALA A 284 -0.74 0.51 16.45
CA ALA A 284 -1.41 -0.69 15.97
C ALA A 284 -2.16 -0.41 14.64
N ARG A 285 -2.91 0.70 14.56
CA ARG A 285 -3.60 1.14 13.34
C ARG A 285 -2.62 1.47 12.21
N ILE A 286 -1.53 2.17 12.49
CA ILE A 286 -0.46 2.48 11.52
C ILE A 286 0.20 1.21 10.96
N GLN A 287 0.28 0.16 11.77
CA GLN A 287 0.71 -1.18 11.37
C GLN A 287 -0.43 -2.04 10.80
N SER A 288 -1.63 -1.51 10.58
CA SER A 288 -2.81 -2.20 10.03
C SER A 288 -3.43 -3.30 10.90
N PHE A 289 -3.25 -3.26 12.22
CA PHE A 289 -4.03 -4.08 13.14
C PHE A 289 -5.46 -3.50 13.27
N PRO A 290 -6.50 -4.35 13.37
CA PRO A 290 -7.87 -3.90 13.58
C PRO A 290 -8.07 -3.37 15.01
N ASP A 291 -9.09 -2.55 15.21
CA ASP A 291 -9.42 -2.00 16.53
C ASP A 291 -9.86 -3.07 17.54
N THR A 292 -10.37 -4.20 17.04
CA THR A 292 -10.71 -5.39 17.84
C THR A 292 -9.48 -6.13 18.37
N PHE A 293 -8.28 -5.85 17.83
CA PHE A 293 -7.03 -6.45 18.30
C PHE A 293 -6.70 -5.94 19.71
N LYS A 294 -6.66 -6.85 20.69
CA LYS A 294 -6.45 -6.53 22.11
C LYS A 294 -4.96 -6.26 22.37
N LEU A 295 -4.67 -5.11 22.97
CA LEU A 295 -3.33 -4.74 23.42
C LEU A 295 -3.25 -4.94 24.94
N THR A 296 -2.55 -5.98 25.37
CA THR A 296 -2.38 -6.34 26.79
C THR A 296 -0.96 -6.01 27.29
N GLY A 297 -0.73 -6.13 28.60
CA GLY A 297 0.57 -5.85 29.21
C GLY A 297 0.94 -4.36 29.25
N SER A 298 2.22 -4.07 29.51
CA SER A 298 2.71 -2.69 29.62
C SER A 298 2.78 -1.98 28.26
N GLU A 299 2.60 -0.65 28.24
CA GLU A 299 2.77 0.14 27.00
C GLU A 299 4.15 -0.08 26.36
N ALA A 300 5.20 -0.21 27.18
CA ALA A 300 6.55 -0.47 26.69
C ALA A 300 6.66 -1.79 25.94
N ALA A 301 5.98 -2.84 26.43
CA ALA A 301 5.90 -4.12 25.74
C ALA A 301 5.07 -4.01 24.45
N GLN A 302 3.94 -3.30 24.50
CA GLN A 302 3.08 -3.08 23.32
C GLN A 302 3.84 -2.37 22.19
N TYR A 303 4.53 -1.27 22.48
CA TYR A 303 5.34 -0.56 21.47
C TYR A 303 6.44 -1.45 20.88
N ARG A 304 7.11 -2.25 21.71
CA ARG A 304 8.14 -3.18 21.25
C ARG A 304 7.56 -4.23 20.31
N ALA A 305 6.47 -4.87 20.71
CA ALA A 305 5.82 -5.92 19.94
C ALA A 305 5.28 -5.37 18.61
N LEU A 306 4.54 -4.26 18.65
CA LEU A 306 3.99 -3.62 17.46
C LEU A 306 5.07 -3.09 16.51
N GLY A 307 6.15 -2.49 17.04
CA GLY A 307 7.25 -1.98 16.23
C GLY A 307 8.05 -3.06 15.51
N ASN A 308 8.10 -4.28 16.08
CA ASN A 308 8.71 -5.46 15.46
C ASN A 308 7.75 -6.22 14.53
N ALA A 309 6.45 -6.04 14.66
CA ALA A 309 5.46 -6.75 13.86
C ALA A 309 5.54 -6.44 12.36
N ILE A 310 5.05 -7.40 11.56
CA ILE A 310 4.70 -7.19 10.16
C ILE A 310 3.26 -6.67 10.10
N PRO A 311 2.96 -5.68 9.24
CA PRO A 311 1.59 -5.25 9.02
C PRO A 311 0.67 -6.39 8.55
N PRO A 312 -0.44 -6.70 9.25
CA PRO A 312 -1.34 -7.79 8.88
C PRO A 312 -1.88 -7.69 7.45
N VAL A 313 -2.22 -6.49 6.98
CA VAL A 313 -2.72 -6.28 5.61
C VAL A 313 -1.69 -6.65 4.54
N LEU A 314 -0.41 -6.31 4.75
CA LEU A 314 0.66 -6.70 3.83
C LEU A 314 0.81 -8.22 3.78
N MET A 315 0.86 -8.87 4.95
CA MET A 315 0.98 -10.33 5.02
C MET A 315 -0.23 -11.03 4.41
N TRP A 316 -1.44 -10.48 4.58
CA TRP A 316 -2.65 -11.00 3.95
C TRP A 316 -2.55 -11.04 2.41
N HIS A 317 -1.99 -9.99 1.80
CA HIS A 317 -1.75 -9.96 0.35
C HIS A 317 -0.68 -10.98 -0.08
N VAL A 318 0.38 -11.16 0.71
CA VAL A 318 1.44 -12.16 0.45
C VAL A 318 0.85 -13.58 0.46
N VAL A 319 0.03 -13.91 1.46
CA VAL A 319 -0.56 -15.24 1.62
C VAL A 319 -1.61 -15.52 0.54
N ARG A 320 -2.42 -14.52 0.19
CA ARG A 320 -3.35 -14.64 -0.94
C ARG A 320 -2.62 -14.96 -2.24
N GLN A 321 -1.53 -14.25 -2.51
CA GLN A 321 -0.72 -14.51 -3.71
C GLN A 321 -0.07 -15.89 -3.68
N LEU A 322 0.41 -16.33 -2.51
CA LEU A 322 0.94 -17.67 -2.32
C LEU A 322 -0.11 -18.74 -2.67
N GLN A 323 -1.36 -18.58 -2.23
CA GLN A 323 -2.44 -19.49 -2.58
C GLN A 323 -2.72 -19.52 -4.08
N CYS A 324 -2.70 -18.36 -4.75
CA CYS A 324 -2.84 -18.30 -6.20
C CYS A 324 -1.71 -19.07 -6.90
N VAL A 325 -0.46 -18.93 -6.46
CA VAL A 325 0.67 -19.72 -6.99
C VAL A 325 0.44 -21.21 -6.77
N LEU A 326 0.14 -21.63 -5.53
CA LEU A 326 -0.05 -23.05 -5.20
C LEU A 326 -1.22 -23.71 -5.94
N THR A 327 -2.33 -22.99 -6.13
CA THR A 327 -3.55 -23.52 -6.78
C THR A 327 -3.60 -23.28 -8.29
N GLY A 328 -2.79 -22.36 -8.83
CA GLY A 328 -2.89 -21.91 -10.22
C GLY A 328 -4.09 -21.00 -10.52
N LYS A 329 -4.92 -20.67 -9.52
CA LYS A 329 -6.10 -19.82 -9.70
C LYS A 329 -5.71 -18.34 -9.68
N VAL A 330 -6.03 -17.60 -10.74
CA VAL A 330 -5.85 -16.15 -10.81
C VAL A 330 -7.13 -15.46 -10.37
N THR A 331 -7.03 -14.53 -9.41
CA THR A 331 -8.12 -13.60 -9.02
C THR A 331 -7.81 -12.19 -9.50
N ASP A 332 -8.82 -11.30 -9.54
CA ASP A 332 -8.62 -9.90 -10.00
C ASP A 332 -7.51 -9.18 -9.23
N ASP A 333 -7.37 -9.41 -7.92
CA ASP A 333 -6.32 -8.76 -7.12
C ASP A 333 -4.92 -9.34 -7.32
N THR A 334 -4.80 -10.55 -7.87
CA THR A 334 -3.52 -11.25 -8.13
C THR A 334 -3.04 -11.13 -9.57
N ARG A 335 -3.82 -10.51 -10.46
CA ARG A 335 -3.39 -10.16 -11.82
C ARG A 335 -2.18 -9.21 -11.77
N THR A 336 -1.22 -9.42 -12.66
CA THR A 336 -0.09 -8.52 -12.81
C THR A 336 -0.56 -7.08 -13.08
N ILE A 337 0.29 -6.09 -12.79
CA ILE A 337 -0.01 -4.68 -13.09
C ILE A 337 -0.35 -4.51 -14.57
N LYS A 338 0.33 -5.21 -15.48
CA LYS A 338 0.09 -5.15 -16.93
C LYS A 338 -1.31 -5.65 -17.29
N GLU A 339 -1.73 -6.78 -16.73
CA GLU A 339 -3.06 -7.35 -16.96
C GLU A 339 -4.16 -6.48 -16.36
N LYS A 340 -3.97 -5.97 -15.13
CA LYS A 340 -4.90 -5.01 -14.53
C LYS A 340 -5.02 -3.72 -15.35
N ARG A 341 -3.89 -3.17 -15.83
CA ARG A 341 -3.88 -1.98 -16.69
C ARG A 341 -4.64 -2.24 -17.98
N SER A 342 -4.37 -3.35 -18.65
CA SER A 342 -5.08 -3.72 -19.87
C SER A 342 -6.59 -3.87 -19.64
N HIS A 343 -6.98 -4.57 -18.57
CA HIS A 343 -8.38 -4.77 -18.17
C HIS A 343 -9.11 -3.45 -17.85
N ASN A 344 -8.48 -2.57 -17.07
CA ASN A 344 -9.06 -1.27 -16.72
C ASN A 344 -9.14 -0.35 -17.95
N MET A 345 -8.07 -0.30 -18.76
CA MET A 345 -8.04 0.48 -20.00
C MET A 345 -9.11 0.04 -21.01
N ALA A 346 -9.37 -1.27 -21.12
CA ALA A 346 -10.44 -1.79 -21.98
C ALA A 346 -11.84 -1.37 -21.53
N ARG A 347 -12.00 -0.95 -20.26
CA ARG A 347 -13.27 -0.54 -19.66
C ARG A 347 -13.42 0.98 -19.53
N ILE A 348 -12.38 1.76 -19.86
CA ILE A 348 -12.50 3.22 -19.96
C ILE A 348 -13.40 3.52 -21.15
N SER A 349 -14.65 3.90 -20.86
CA SER A 349 -15.60 4.29 -21.87
C SER A 349 -15.22 5.63 -22.48
N SER A 350 -15.30 5.73 -23.81
CA SER A 350 -15.15 6.99 -24.55
C SER A 350 -16.42 7.84 -24.57
N LYS A 351 -17.47 7.41 -23.84
CA LYS A 351 -18.78 8.07 -23.74
C LYS A 351 -19.37 7.88 -22.36
N ARG A 352 -20.29 8.74 -21.96
CA ARG A 352 -20.95 8.67 -20.64
C ARG A 352 -19.95 8.70 -19.49
N THR A 353 -18.88 9.46 -19.68
CA THR A 353 -17.88 9.72 -18.66
C THR A 353 -18.52 10.41 -17.45
N VAL A 354 -17.86 10.34 -16.29
CA VAL A 354 -18.33 11.01 -15.06
C VAL A 354 -18.53 12.50 -15.32
N ILE A 355 -17.60 13.15 -16.03
CA ILE A 355 -17.67 14.58 -16.36
C ILE A 355 -18.86 14.93 -17.26
N GLU A 356 -19.14 14.14 -18.29
CA GLU A 356 -20.33 14.36 -19.11
C GLU A 356 -21.60 14.17 -18.28
N ASN A 357 -21.64 13.21 -17.35
CA ASN A 357 -22.83 13.03 -16.50
C ASN A 357 -23.05 14.21 -15.56
N VAL A 358 -21.99 14.77 -14.98
CA VAL A 358 -22.05 15.98 -14.14
C VAL A 358 -22.57 17.17 -14.93
N LEU A 359 -21.96 17.47 -16.09
CA LEU A 359 -22.40 18.59 -16.93
C LEU A 359 -23.83 18.38 -17.45
N GLY A 360 -24.15 17.16 -17.90
CA GLY A 360 -25.49 16.82 -18.39
C GLY A 360 -26.58 16.97 -17.32
N ALA A 361 -26.28 16.60 -16.07
CA ALA A 361 -27.18 16.84 -14.94
C ALA A 361 -27.37 18.34 -14.67
N GLY A 362 -26.29 19.14 -14.73
CA GLY A 362 -26.34 20.60 -14.62
C GLY A 362 -27.20 21.24 -15.71
N LEU A 363 -26.97 20.90 -16.98
CA LEU A 363 -27.74 21.39 -18.12
C LEU A 363 -29.24 21.07 -17.99
N LYS A 364 -29.56 19.84 -17.56
CA LYS A 364 -30.94 19.41 -17.31
C LYS A 364 -31.60 20.23 -16.19
N LYS A 365 -30.88 20.46 -15.09
CA LYS A 365 -31.37 21.26 -13.96
C LYS A 365 -31.64 22.71 -14.36
N SER A 366 -30.83 23.26 -15.27
CA SER A 366 -31.01 24.61 -15.82
C SER A 366 -32.06 24.71 -16.93
N GLY A 367 -32.79 23.62 -17.24
CA GLY A 367 -33.83 23.62 -18.28
C GLY A 367 -33.32 23.71 -19.72
N LEU A 368 -32.01 23.56 -19.95
CA LEU A 368 -31.38 23.70 -21.26
C LEU A 368 -31.52 22.42 -22.08
N LYS A 369 -32.41 22.43 -23.08
CA LYS A 369 -32.60 21.30 -24.01
C LYS A 369 -31.41 21.16 -24.94
N ASN A 370 -30.72 20.02 -24.85
CA ASN A 370 -29.52 19.70 -25.61
C ASN A 370 -29.60 18.28 -26.18
N GLN A 371 -28.76 17.97 -27.17
CA GLN A 371 -28.54 16.59 -27.64
C GLN A 371 -27.15 16.15 -27.20
N ARG A 372 -27.02 14.88 -26.81
CA ARG A 372 -25.78 14.33 -26.25
C ARG A 372 -25.13 13.33 -27.21
N ASN A 373 -23.79 13.35 -27.28
CA ASN A 373 -22.97 12.37 -28.01
C ASN A 373 -23.36 12.24 -29.50
N VAL A 374 -23.49 13.38 -30.20
CA VAL A 374 -24.00 13.42 -31.57
C VAL A 374 -22.93 12.99 -32.57
N LYS A 375 -23.15 11.85 -33.24
CA LYS A 375 -22.18 11.24 -34.15
C LYS A 375 -22.06 11.93 -35.51
N SER A 376 -23.09 12.67 -35.92
CA SER A 376 -23.18 13.30 -37.25
C SER A 376 -22.42 14.61 -37.36
N ILE A 377 -21.81 15.09 -36.27
CA ILE A 377 -21.06 16.35 -36.22
C ILE A 377 -19.57 16.02 -36.08
N THR A 378 -18.72 16.73 -36.83
CA THR A 378 -17.27 16.59 -36.77
C THR A 378 -16.77 16.68 -35.33
N GLY A 379 -15.84 15.79 -34.98
CA GLY A 379 -15.27 15.72 -33.65
C GLY A 379 -16.15 15.04 -32.59
N LYS A 380 -17.42 14.74 -32.90
CA LYS A 380 -18.39 14.09 -32.02
C LYS A 380 -18.53 14.81 -30.67
N PRO A 381 -19.08 16.04 -30.65
CA PRO A 381 -19.25 16.82 -29.42
C PRO A 381 -20.06 16.05 -28.37
N ASP A 382 -19.70 16.25 -27.10
CA ASP A 382 -20.38 15.63 -25.96
C ASP A 382 -21.81 16.14 -25.84
N PHE A 383 -22.01 17.44 -26.06
CA PHE A 383 -23.32 18.09 -26.11
C PHE A 383 -23.41 19.05 -27.29
N ILE A 384 -24.60 19.15 -27.88
CA ILE A 384 -24.91 20.19 -28.86
C ILE A 384 -26.23 20.88 -28.56
N PHE A 385 -26.29 22.15 -28.94
CA PHE A 385 -27.51 22.92 -29.12
C PHE A 385 -27.68 23.16 -30.62
N LYS A 386 -28.54 22.35 -31.24
CA LYS A 386 -28.59 22.22 -32.70
C LYS A 386 -29.08 23.49 -33.39
N GLN A 387 -30.07 24.19 -32.82
CA GLN A 387 -30.63 25.41 -33.40
C GLN A 387 -29.63 26.57 -33.32
N GLU A 388 -28.98 26.73 -32.17
CA GLU A 388 -28.00 27.78 -31.91
C GLU A 388 -26.62 27.45 -32.51
N ARG A 389 -26.42 26.22 -32.98
CA ARG A 389 -25.15 25.70 -33.47
C ARG A 389 -24.02 25.84 -32.45
N ILE A 390 -24.27 25.42 -31.22
CA ILE A 390 -23.25 25.35 -30.17
C ILE A 390 -22.83 23.89 -29.97
N ALA A 391 -21.52 23.64 -30.02
CA ALA A 391 -20.90 22.35 -29.77
C ALA A 391 -20.04 22.42 -28.50
N ILE A 392 -20.26 21.50 -27.57
CA ILE A 392 -19.59 21.47 -26.28
C ILE A 392 -18.77 20.18 -26.17
N PHE A 393 -17.51 20.33 -25.73
CA PHE A 393 -16.59 19.24 -25.41
C PHE A 393 -16.19 19.28 -23.93
N CYS A 394 -16.24 18.13 -23.28
CA CYS A 394 -15.82 17.89 -21.90
C CYS A 394 -14.42 17.26 -21.92
N ASP A 395 -13.40 18.06 -21.69
CA ASP A 395 -12.01 17.63 -21.82
C ASP A 395 -11.44 17.22 -20.46
N SER A 396 -11.01 15.96 -20.31
CA SER A 396 -10.14 15.60 -19.17
C SER A 396 -8.76 16.22 -19.34
N GLU A 397 -8.13 16.70 -18.27
CA GLU A 397 -6.78 17.26 -18.33
C GLU A 397 -5.75 16.22 -18.82
N PHE A 398 -5.97 14.94 -18.50
CA PHE A 398 -5.08 13.85 -18.89
C PHE A 398 -5.10 13.55 -20.40
N TRP A 399 -6.28 13.30 -20.99
CA TRP A 399 -6.38 12.88 -22.40
C TRP A 399 -6.17 14.03 -23.39
N HIS A 400 -6.53 15.26 -23.00
CA HIS A 400 -6.51 16.43 -23.87
C HIS A 400 -5.38 17.41 -23.52
N GLY A 401 -4.65 17.17 -22.42
CA GLY A 401 -3.37 17.81 -22.15
C GLY A 401 -3.44 19.31 -21.88
N GLU A 402 -4.19 19.73 -20.86
CA GLU A 402 -4.28 21.15 -20.43
C GLU A 402 -2.87 21.76 -20.24
N HIS A 403 -1.98 20.99 -19.60
CA HIS A 403 -0.55 21.25 -19.48
C HIS A 403 0.23 20.01 -19.93
N CYS A 404 0.53 19.94 -21.22
CA CYS A 404 1.13 18.74 -21.84
C CYS A 404 2.47 18.33 -21.20
N SER A 405 3.31 19.28 -20.76
CA SER A 405 4.55 19.01 -20.02
C SER A 405 4.26 18.27 -18.71
N ASP A 406 3.42 18.87 -17.88
CA ASP A 406 3.14 18.39 -16.52
C ASP A 406 2.40 17.05 -16.55
N THR A 407 1.53 16.86 -17.54
CA THR A 407 0.76 15.63 -17.73
C THR A 407 1.66 14.47 -18.13
N VAL A 408 2.59 14.70 -19.07
CA VAL A 408 3.54 13.67 -19.53
C VAL A 408 4.62 13.40 -18.47
N ASP A 409 5.01 14.41 -17.69
CA ASP A 409 6.02 14.28 -16.63
C ASP A 409 5.53 13.44 -15.45
N ARG A 410 4.22 13.42 -15.20
CA ARG A 410 3.59 12.53 -14.21
C ARG A 410 3.57 11.06 -14.63
N ILE A 411 3.76 10.76 -15.93
CA ILE A 411 3.67 9.39 -16.46
C ILE A 411 5.05 8.70 -16.41
N LYS A 412 5.18 7.71 -15.53
CA LYS A 412 6.44 6.99 -15.29
C LYS A 412 6.72 5.83 -16.24
N THR A 413 5.71 5.32 -16.96
CA THR A 413 5.84 4.15 -17.84
C THR A 413 5.31 4.42 -19.24
N ASN A 414 6.03 3.95 -20.27
CA ASN A 414 5.71 4.14 -21.69
C ASN A 414 5.57 5.62 -22.09
N ARG A 415 6.45 6.47 -21.57
CA ARG A 415 6.36 7.94 -21.66
C ARG A 415 6.33 8.45 -23.09
N ASN A 416 7.12 7.86 -23.99
CA ASN A 416 7.16 8.25 -25.41
C ASN A 416 5.80 8.04 -26.09
N PHE A 417 5.21 6.84 -25.95
CA PHE A 417 3.88 6.55 -26.47
C PHE A 417 2.82 7.52 -25.93
N TRP A 418 2.83 7.80 -24.63
CA TRP A 418 1.87 8.70 -24.01
C TRP A 418 2.05 10.15 -24.47
N LYS A 419 3.29 10.61 -24.58
CA LYS A 419 3.64 11.93 -25.11
C LYS A 419 3.09 12.11 -26.52
N GLU A 420 3.39 11.18 -27.42
CA GLU A 420 2.90 11.20 -28.81
C GLU A 420 1.37 11.11 -28.89
N LYS A 421 0.74 10.28 -28.05
CA LYS A 421 -0.71 10.15 -28.01
C LYS A 421 -1.41 11.43 -27.58
N ILE A 422 -0.94 12.08 -26.51
CA ILE A 422 -1.50 13.33 -26.00
C ILE A 422 -1.29 14.45 -27.03
N GLN A 423 -0.10 14.54 -27.63
CA GLN A 423 0.18 15.51 -28.70
C GLN A 423 -0.75 15.35 -29.90
N ARG A 424 -1.00 14.10 -30.35
CA ARG A 424 -1.98 13.83 -31.42
C ARG A 424 -3.40 14.23 -31.04
N ASN A 425 -3.83 13.99 -29.80
CA ASN A 425 -5.14 14.43 -29.34
C ASN A 425 -5.27 15.96 -29.37
N ILE A 426 -4.26 16.70 -28.90
CA ILE A 426 -4.23 18.16 -28.93
C ILE A 426 -4.34 18.69 -30.36
N LEU A 427 -3.58 18.12 -31.30
CA LEU A 427 -3.64 18.50 -32.71
C LEU A 427 -5.02 18.24 -33.31
N ARG A 428 -5.57 17.04 -33.10
CA ARG A 428 -6.91 16.67 -33.55
C ARG A 428 -7.98 17.61 -32.99
N ASP A 429 -7.87 17.98 -31.71
CA ASP A 429 -8.84 18.87 -31.06
C ASP A 429 -8.80 20.29 -31.65
N ARG A 430 -7.60 20.78 -32.03
CA ARG A 430 -7.44 22.05 -32.75
C ARG A 430 -8.04 21.99 -34.15
N GLU A 431 -7.82 20.90 -34.89
CA GLU A 431 -8.39 20.67 -36.22
C GLU A 431 -9.91 20.64 -36.17
N VAL A 432 -10.49 19.82 -35.28
CA VAL A 432 -11.95 19.75 -35.05
C VAL A 432 -12.53 21.12 -34.70
N THR A 433 -11.86 21.88 -33.82
CA THR A 433 -12.32 23.22 -33.44
C THR A 433 -12.32 24.17 -34.63
N LYS A 434 -11.28 24.10 -35.49
CA LYS A 434 -11.17 24.93 -36.69
C LYS A 434 -12.27 24.60 -37.70
N GLU A 435 -12.50 23.31 -37.95
CA GLU A 435 -13.52 22.82 -38.89
C GLU A 435 -14.92 23.24 -38.45
N LEU A 436 -15.29 22.96 -37.20
CA LEU A 436 -16.60 23.35 -36.65
C LEU A 436 -16.82 24.86 -36.70
N LYS A 437 -15.80 25.67 -36.38
CA LYS A 437 -15.89 27.13 -36.51
C LYS A 437 -16.08 27.56 -37.96
N GLY A 438 -15.38 26.92 -38.91
CA GLY A 438 -15.53 27.16 -40.34
C GLY A 438 -16.92 26.84 -40.86
N GLU A 439 -17.58 25.82 -40.30
CA GLU A 439 -18.97 25.51 -40.59
C GLU A 439 -19.96 26.52 -39.96
N GLY A 440 -19.53 27.33 -38.98
CA GLY A 440 -20.38 28.31 -38.28
C GLY A 440 -20.87 27.87 -36.89
N TRP A 441 -20.25 26.86 -36.29
CA TRP A 441 -20.51 26.45 -34.91
C TRP A 441 -19.74 27.31 -33.89
N ILE A 442 -20.37 27.58 -32.75
CA ILE A 442 -19.68 28.04 -31.55
C ILE A 442 -19.13 26.81 -30.83
N VAL A 443 -17.81 26.69 -30.74
CA VAL A 443 -17.15 25.59 -30.05
C VAL A 443 -16.76 26.02 -28.64
N MET A 444 -17.28 25.31 -27.64
CA MET A 444 -16.94 25.50 -26.23
C MET A 444 -16.27 24.24 -25.70
N ARG A 445 -15.11 24.38 -25.06
CA ARG A 445 -14.42 23.27 -24.41
C ARG A 445 -14.23 23.59 -22.93
N PHE A 446 -14.54 22.63 -22.07
CA PHE A 446 -14.44 22.79 -20.62
C PHE A 446 -13.59 21.68 -20.03
N TRP A 447 -12.64 22.05 -19.17
CA TRP A 447 -11.80 21.10 -18.48
C TRP A 447 -12.57 20.39 -17.34
N GLU A 448 -12.17 19.16 -17.05
CA GLU A 448 -12.77 18.33 -16.01
C GLU A 448 -12.82 19.01 -14.63
N LYS A 449 -11.76 19.71 -14.22
CA LYS A 449 -11.73 20.48 -12.96
C LYS A 449 -12.78 21.59 -12.95
N ASP A 450 -12.97 22.29 -14.07
CA ASP A 450 -13.95 23.38 -14.15
C ASP A 450 -15.37 22.83 -14.03
N ILE A 451 -15.65 21.69 -14.66
CA ILE A 451 -16.96 21.02 -14.56
C ILE A 451 -17.20 20.51 -13.14
N LYS A 452 -16.18 19.96 -12.47
CA LYS A 452 -16.33 19.38 -11.12
C LYS A 452 -16.39 20.42 -10.01
N GLU A 453 -15.54 21.44 -10.07
CA GLU A 453 -15.35 22.40 -8.98
C GLU A 453 -16.13 23.70 -9.19
N ARG A 454 -16.45 24.04 -10.44
CA ARG A 454 -16.99 25.37 -10.82
C ARG A 454 -18.14 25.25 -11.81
N LEU A 455 -19.00 24.24 -11.62
CA LEU A 455 -20.11 23.91 -12.52
C LEU A 455 -21.00 25.12 -12.81
N ASP A 456 -21.34 25.94 -11.81
CA ASP A 456 -22.20 27.11 -11.99
C ASP A 456 -21.59 28.13 -12.97
N LYS A 457 -20.26 28.33 -12.93
CA LYS A 457 -19.56 29.21 -13.88
C LYS A 457 -19.54 28.62 -15.30
N VAL A 458 -19.43 27.30 -15.42
CA VAL A 458 -19.52 26.60 -16.72
C VAL A 458 -20.91 26.79 -17.32
N LEU A 459 -21.97 26.56 -16.53
CA LEU A 459 -23.37 26.72 -16.97
C LEU A 459 -23.68 28.17 -17.35
N LEU A 460 -23.19 29.16 -16.59
CA LEU A 460 -23.37 30.58 -16.91
C LEU A 460 -22.77 30.94 -18.27
N LYS A 461 -21.58 30.44 -18.59
CA LYS A 461 -20.93 30.66 -19.89
C LYS A 461 -21.74 30.04 -21.04
N ILE A 462 -22.26 28.83 -20.85
CA ILE A 462 -23.09 28.16 -21.85
C ILE A 462 -24.37 28.95 -22.08
N ASN A 463 -25.03 29.38 -21.00
CA ASN A 463 -26.29 30.12 -21.10
C ASN A 463 -26.11 31.46 -21.82
N LYS A 464 -25.06 32.21 -21.48
CA LYS A 464 -24.72 33.46 -22.17
C LYS A 464 -24.50 33.24 -23.67
N ALA A 465 -23.76 32.20 -24.05
CA ALA A 465 -23.52 31.89 -25.46
C ALA A 465 -24.82 31.51 -26.20
N LEU A 466 -25.78 30.87 -25.54
CA LEU A 466 -27.09 30.58 -26.09
C LEU A 466 -27.93 31.85 -26.27
N GLU A 467 -27.96 32.73 -25.28
CA GLU A 467 -28.68 34.00 -25.33
C GLU A 467 -28.16 34.90 -26.47
N ASP A 468 -26.84 35.11 -26.53
CA ASP A 468 -26.20 35.90 -27.59
C ASP A 468 -26.54 35.36 -28.99
N ARG A 469 -26.66 34.03 -29.11
CA ARG A 469 -26.92 33.36 -30.39
C ARG A 469 -28.39 33.39 -30.78
N ARG A 470 -29.30 33.25 -29.81
CA ARG A 470 -30.75 33.38 -30.02
C ARG A 470 -31.11 34.81 -30.42
N GLN A 471 -30.50 35.80 -29.79
CA GLN A 471 -30.71 37.20 -30.16
C GLN A 471 -30.34 37.44 -31.63
N ARG A 472 -29.15 37.00 -32.06
CA ARG A 472 -28.72 37.11 -33.47
C ARG A 472 -29.61 36.35 -34.46
N ILE A 473 -30.25 35.25 -34.03
CA ILE A 473 -31.18 34.50 -34.90
C ILE A 473 -32.51 35.24 -35.02
N ASN A 474 -32.94 35.95 -33.97
CA ASN A 474 -34.18 36.73 -33.99
C ASN A 474 -34.02 38.09 -34.70
N ASP A 475 -32.79 38.61 -34.77
CA ASP A 475 -32.45 39.87 -35.46
C ASP A 475 -32.20 39.69 -36.98
N LEU A 476 -32.18 38.43 -37.47
CA LEU A 476 -32.04 38.03 -38.88
C LEU A 476 -33.37 37.53 -39.43
#